data_AF-A0A507BR32-F1
#
_entry.id   AF-A0A507BR32-F1
#
_cell.length_a   1.000
_cell.length_b   1.000
_cell.length_c   1.000
_cell.angle_alpha   90.00
_cell.angle_beta   90.00
_cell.angle_gamma   90.00
#
_symmetry.space_group_name_H-M   'P 1'
#
loop_
_entity.id
_entity.type
_entity.pdbx_description
1 polymer ?
#
loop_
_entity_poly.entity_id
_entity_poly.type
_entity_poly.pdbx_seq_one_letter_code
_entity_poly.pdbx_strand_id
1 'polypeptide(L)'
;MAYAGARFANSILEATVLGKTVTECAYVNSDVASADGLEYFSTETEFGKSGIVRIFPIPQLSDYEKKLYAAAVPELKANIEKGVEFVKKSKPAL
;
A
#
# COMPACT_ATOMS: atom_id res chain seq x y z
N MET A 1 -3.48 -16.76 4.17
CA MET A 1 -4.35 -15.58 4.07
C MET A 1 -5.08 -15.25 5.36
N ALA A 2 -5.88 -16.14 5.96
CA ALA A 2 -6.66 -15.83 7.16
C ALA A 2 -5.83 -15.29 8.35
N TYR A 3 -4.71 -15.94 8.69
CA TYR A 3 -3.83 -15.47 9.76
C TYR A 3 -3.22 -14.09 9.49
N ALA A 4 -2.72 -13.85 8.26
CA ALA A 4 -2.14 -12.55 7.88
C ALA A 4 -3.19 -11.43 7.94
N GLY A 5 -4.41 -11.70 7.46
CA GLY A 5 -5.52 -10.76 7.55
C GLY A 5 -5.92 -10.47 9.01
N ALA A 6 -6.03 -11.50 9.85
CA ALA A 6 -6.31 -11.33 11.28
C ALA A 6 -5.22 -10.55 12.01
N ARG A 7 -3.94 -10.85 11.74
CA ARG A 7 -2.80 -10.09 12.28
C ARG A 7 -2.88 -8.61 11.89
N PHE A 8 -3.06 -8.32 10.60
CA PHE A 8 -3.14 -6.93 10.13
C PHE A 8 -4.36 -6.20 10.73
N ALA A 9 -5.53 -6.85 10.76
CA ALA A 9 -6.73 -6.28 11.38
C ALA A 9 -6.52 -5.98 12.88
N ASN A 10 -5.87 -6.88 13.61
CA ASN A 10 -5.51 -6.65 15.00
C ASN A 10 -4.55 -5.46 15.16
N SER A 11 -3.51 -5.36 14.31
CA SER A 11 -2.60 -4.21 14.27
C SER A 11 -3.36 -2.88 14.08
N ILE A 12 -4.36 -2.84 13.19
CA ILE A 12 -5.21 -1.66 13.00
C ILE A 12 -6.11 -1.37 14.22
N LEU A 13 -6.65 -2.40 14.88
CA LEU A 13 -7.45 -2.22 16.11
C LEU A 13 -6.59 -1.70 17.27
N GLU A 14 -5.36 -2.19 17.41
CA GLU A 14 -4.41 -1.68 18.39
C GLU A 14 -4.10 -0.20 18.16
N ALA A 15 -3.96 0.21 16.89
CA ALA A 15 -3.73 1.60 16.54
C ALA A 15 -4.95 2.50 16.77
N THR A 16 -6.12 2.04 16.31
CA THR A 16 -7.34 2.86 16.28
C THR A 16 -8.09 2.91 17.60
N VAL A 17 -8.20 1.77 18.28
CA VAL A 17 -9.00 1.61 19.51
C VAL A 17 -8.14 1.79 20.75
N LEU A 18 -6.97 1.12 20.80
CA LEU A 18 -6.09 1.17 21.96
C LEU A 18 -5.16 2.38 21.94
N GLY A 19 -5.08 3.10 20.81
CA GLY A 19 -4.27 4.30 20.65
C GLY A 19 -2.77 4.04 20.69
N LYS A 20 -2.33 2.81 20.40
CA LYS A 20 -0.91 2.48 20.23
C LYS A 20 -0.42 3.00 18.88
N THR A 21 0.88 3.24 18.76
CA THR A 21 1.49 3.41 17.45
C THR A 21 1.83 2.03 16.90
N VAL A 22 1.32 1.71 15.71
CA VAL A 22 1.59 0.42 15.05
C VAL A 22 2.07 0.67 13.64
N THR A 23 3.06 -0.09 13.22
CA THR A 23 3.66 0.03 11.91
C THR A 23 3.56 -1.31 11.18
N GLU A 24 2.99 -1.29 9.97
CA GLU A 24 2.84 -2.47 9.11
C GLU A 24 3.06 -2.07 7.64
N CYS A 25 3.52 -3.01 6.81
CA CYS A 25 3.57 -2.79 5.36
C CYS A 25 2.16 -2.92 4.76
N ALA A 26 1.69 -1.89 4.07
CA ALA A 26 0.36 -1.85 3.48
C ALA A 26 0.39 -1.25 2.07
N TYR A 27 -0.38 -1.85 1.15
CA TYR A 27 -0.56 -1.33 -0.20
C TYR A 27 -1.61 -0.21 -0.18
N VAL A 28 -1.14 1.03 -0.28
CA VAL A 28 -1.96 2.25 -0.09
C VAL A 28 -1.70 3.24 -1.22
N ASN A 29 -2.63 4.18 -1.41
CA ASN A 29 -2.39 5.33 -2.26
C ASN A 29 -1.26 6.16 -1.65
N SER A 30 -0.17 6.35 -2.38
CA SER A 30 1.04 6.96 -1.83
C SER A 30 1.92 7.56 -2.90
N ASP A 31 2.66 8.60 -2.52
CA ASP A 31 3.58 9.29 -3.42
C ASP A 31 4.99 8.67 -3.47
N VAL A 32 5.25 7.62 -2.68
CA VAL A 32 6.59 7.03 -2.50
C VAL A 32 7.18 6.45 -3.78
N ALA A 33 6.32 6.04 -4.71
CA ALA A 33 6.69 5.49 -6.02
C ALA A 33 6.07 6.29 -7.19
N SER A 34 5.60 7.52 -6.93
CA SER A 34 5.00 8.38 -7.97
C SER A 34 6.00 8.73 -9.08
N ALA A 35 7.31 8.80 -8.77
CA ALA A 35 8.37 9.01 -9.76
C ALA A 35 8.44 7.88 -10.81
N ASP A 36 8.02 6.67 -10.44
CA ASP A 36 7.96 5.50 -11.32
C ASP A 36 6.56 5.32 -11.94
N GLY A 37 5.64 6.27 -11.71
CA GLY A 37 4.28 6.27 -12.24
C GLY A 37 3.32 5.34 -11.51
N LEU A 38 3.58 5.02 -10.23
CA LEU A 38 2.72 4.17 -9.41
C LEU A 38 1.91 5.02 -8.41
N GLU A 39 0.59 5.06 -8.58
CA GLU A 39 -0.33 5.75 -7.64
C GLU A 39 -0.57 4.98 -6.34
N TYR A 40 -0.30 3.67 -6.35
CA TYR A 40 -0.47 2.78 -5.20
C TYR A 40 0.79 1.94 -5.05
N PHE A 41 1.28 1.83 -3.82
CA PHE A 41 2.47 1.04 -3.52
C PHE A 41 2.48 0.55 -2.08
N SER A 42 3.24 -0.52 -1.80
CA SER A 42 3.36 -1.09 -0.46
C SER A 42 4.67 -0.67 0.20
N THR A 43 4.57 0.08 1.28
CA THR A 43 5.70 0.47 2.13
C THR A 43 5.30 0.39 3.59
N GLU A 44 6.29 0.47 4.46
CA GLU A 44 6.09 0.61 5.89
C GLU A 44 5.19 1.83 6.15
N THR A 45 4.10 1.62 6.89
CA THR A 45 3.06 2.62 7.14
C THR A 45 2.72 2.64 8.61
N GLU A 46 2.77 3.82 9.21
CA GLU A 46 2.37 4.07 10.59
C GLU A 46 0.87 4.31 10.66
N PHE A 47 0.22 3.59 11.55
CA PHE A 47 -1.20 3.70 11.84
C PHE A 47 -1.43 4.28 13.24
N GLY A 48 -2.46 5.12 13.35
CA GLY A 48 -2.94 5.69 14.60
C GLY A 48 -4.46 5.78 14.62
N LYS A 49 -5.00 6.61 15.52
CA LYS A 49 -6.45 6.71 15.77
C LYS A 49 -7.30 7.04 14.54
N SER A 50 -6.75 7.78 13.59
CA SER A 50 -7.45 8.24 12.37
C SER A 50 -7.05 7.47 11.12
N GLY A 51 -6.43 6.28 11.26
CA GLY A 51 -5.90 5.51 10.13
C GLY A 51 -4.43 5.80 9.89
N ILE A 52 -4.05 6.04 8.64
CA ILE A 52 -2.65 6.27 8.25
C ILE A 52 -2.17 7.61 8.81
N VAL A 53 -1.11 7.59 9.60
CA VAL A 53 -0.46 8.78 10.17
C VAL A 53 0.75 9.16 9.31
N ARG A 54 1.50 8.16 8.85
CA ARG A 54 2.74 8.37 8.10
C ARG A 54 3.01 7.21 7.16
N ILE A 55 3.47 7.52 5.96
CA ILE A 55 3.99 6.53 5.00
C ILE A 55 5.50 6.74 4.93
N PHE A 56 6.26 5.67 5.18
CA PHE A 56 7.72 5.74 5.13
C PHE A 56 8.21 5.60 3.69
N PRO A 57 9.30 6.30 3.31
CA PRO A 57 9.86 6.17 1.97
C PRO A 57 10.43 4.76 1.74
N ILE A 58 10.65 4.42 0.48
CA ILE A 58 11.36 3.19 0.12
C ILE A 58 12.79 3.28 0.69
N PRO A 59 13.23 2.30 1.49
CA PRO A 59 14.56 2.31 2.08
C PRO A 59 15.63 2.14 1.00
N GLN A 60 16.90 2.28 1.38
CA GLN A 60 18.00 2.00 0.47
C GLN A 60 17.98 0.52 0.05
N LEU A 61 17.69 0.28 -1.23
CA LEU A 61 17.63 -1.06 -1.80
C LEU A 61 19.03 -1.55 -2.16
N SER A 62 19.28 -2.84 -1.94
CA SER A 62 20.40 -3.57 -2.53
C SER A 62 20.25 -3.68 -4.04
N ASP A 63 21.33 -4.01 -4.74
CA ASP A 63 21.28 -4.17 -6.20
C ASP A 63 20.40 -5.34 -6.66
N TYR A 64 20.20 -6.33 -5.79
CA TYR A 64 19.24 -7.40 -6.02
C TYR A 64 17.79 -6.88 -5.93
N GLU A 65 17.47 -6.15 -4.86
CA GLU A 65 16.13 -5.58 -4.65
C GLU A 65 15.76 -4.54 -5.71
N LYS A 66 16.72 -3.72 -6.17
CA LYS A 66 16.50 -2.78 -7.29
C LYS A 66 16.05 -3.49 -8.56
N LYS A 67 16.60 -4.67 -8.86
CA LYS A 67 16.20 -5.47 -10.04
C LYS A 67 14.77 -5.97 -9.90
N LEU A 68 14.39 -6.42 -8.71
CA LEU A 68 13.01 -6.86 -8.43
C LEU A 68 12.04 -5.69 -8.50
N TYR A 69 12.41 -4.54 -7.94
CA TYR A 69 11.62 -3.31 -8.03
C TYR A 69 11.39 -2.91 -9.48
N ALA A 70 12.46 -2.82 -10.29
CA ALA A 70 12.36 -2.46 -11.70
C ALA A 70 11.50 -3.44 -12.51
N ALA A 71 11.52 -4.73 -12.17
CA ALA A 71 10.65 -5.74 -12.79
C ALA A 71 9.18 -5.62 -12.36
N ALA A 72 8.92 -5.22 -11.10
CA ALA A 72 7.57 -5.10 -10.56
C ALA A 72 6.84 -3.83 -11.02
N VAL A 73 7.54 -2.71 -11.22
CA VAL A 73 6.97 -1.43 -11.64
C VAL A 73 6.03 -1.54 -12.87
N PRO A 74 6.42 -2.13 -14.01
CA PRO A 74 5.54 -2.22 -15.18
C PRO A 74 4.29 -3.08 -14.92
N GLU A 75 4.41 -4.15 -14.15
CA GLU A 75 3.29 -5.03 -13.81
C GLU A 75 2.31 -4.33 -12.86
N LEU A 76 2.81 -3.64 -11.84
CA LEU A 76 2.00 -2.85 -10.92
C LEU A 76 1.24 -1.75 -11.64
N LYS A 77 1.90 -1.05 -12.57
CA LYS A 77 1.25 0.00 -13.36
C LYS A 77 0.07 -0.57 -14.16
N ALA A 78 0.26 -1.67 -14.88
CA ALA A 78 -0.80 -2.32 -15.65
C ALA A 78 -1.96 -2.79 -14.75
N ASN A 79 -1.67 -3.31 -13.56
CA ASN A 79 -2.69 -3.75 -12.61
C ASN A 79 -3.50 -2.59 -12.02
N ILE A 80 -2.84 -1.48 -11.68
CA ILE A 80 -3.50 -0.25 -11.20
C ILE A 80 -4.42 0.30 -12.29
N GLU A 81 -3.91 0.48 -13.51
CA GLU A 81 -4.68 0.98 -14.66
C GLU A 81 -5.92 0.10 -14.91
N LYS A 82 -5.74 -1.23 -14.91
CA LYS A 82 -6.85 -2.18 -15.06
C LYS A 82 -7.92 -2.02 -13.98
N GLY A 83 -7.53 -1.84 -12.72
CA GLY A 83 -8.46 -1.63 -11.61
C GLY A 83 -9.26 -0.33 -11.76
N VAL A 84 -8.57 0.76 -12.10
CA VAL A 84 -9.20 2.08 -12.33
C VAL A 84 -10.14 2.06 -13.54
N GLU A 85 -9.70 1.46 -14.65
CA GLU A 85 -10.52 1.34 -15.86
C GLU A 85 -11.76 0.49 -15.64
N PHE A 86 -11.67 -0.59 -14.86
CA PHE A 86 -12.82 -1.42 -14.52
C PHE A 86 -13.93 -0.56 -13.90
N VAL A 87 -13.61 0.22 -12.86
CA VAL A 87 -14.59 1.10 -12.20
C VAL A 87 -15.10 2.19 -13.14
N LYS A 88 -14.24 2.81 -13.97
CA LYS A 88 -14.67 3.84 -14.95
C LYS A 88 -15.64 3.30 -16.00
N LYS A 89 -15.48 2.04 -16.42
CA LYS A 89 -16.33 1.38 -17.43
C LYS A 89 -17.60 0.79 -16.82
N SER A 90 -17.57 0.43 -15.54
CA SER A 90 -18.75 0.02 -14.78
C SER A 90 -19.67 1.23 -14.56
N LYS A 91 -20.84 1.24 -15.22
CA LYS A 91 -21.90 2.23 -14.90
C LYS A 91 -22.17 2.20 -13.39
N PRO A 92 -22.14 3.33 -12.68
CA PRO A 92 -22.67 3.36 -11.32
C PRO A 92 -24.15 3.03 -11.41
N ALA A 93 -24.59 2.01 -10.68
CA ALA A 93 -26.01 1.80 -10.43
C ALA A 93 -26.45 2.87 -9.42
N LEU A 94 -26.77 4.06 -9.94
CA LEU A 94 -27.50 5.12 -9.25
C LEU A 94 -28.55 5.68 -10.20
#